data_AF-A0A0C5DFP7-F1
#
_entry.id   AF-A0A0C5DFP7-F1
#
_cell.length_a   1.000
_cell.length_b   1.000
_cell.length_c   1.000
_cell.angle_alpha   90.00
_cell.angle_beta   90.00
_cell.angle_gamma   90.00
#
_symmetry.space_group_name_H-M   'P 1'
#
loop_
_entity.id
_entity.type
_entity.pdbx_description
1 polymer ?
#
loop_
_entity_poly.entity_id
_entity_poly.type
_entity_poly.pdbx_seq_one_letter_code
_entity_poly.pdbx_strand_id
1 'polypeptide(L)'
;PQTLDGGLNVFQLETAVGAAIKSFNNAMGVNVPRSRFLPVKTSSDLLLVMSNLYSLDAGSLTMSKRREFPSTPHVKLGSSFTKVQEFLSRFENIPDMLELDHLTVSGDVTFGKNVSLKGTVIIIANHGDRIDIPAGAMLENKIVSGNLRILDH
;
A
#
# COMPACT_ATOMS: atom_id res chain seq x y z
N PRO A 1 -22.61 -7.31 13.66
CA PRO A 1 -22.57 -8.75 14.01
C PRO A 1 -21.12 -9.19 14.01
N GLN A 2 -20.68 -9.88 15.05
CA GLN A 2 -19.31 -10.39 15.18
C GLN A 2 -19.35 -11.76 15.85
N THR A 3 -18.26 -12.51 15.74
CA THR A 3 -18.06 -13.79 16.40
C THR A 3 -16.84 -13.66 17.29
N LEU A 4 -16.99 -13.97 18.58
CA LEU A 4 -15.88 -13.97 19.53
C LEU A 4 -15.00 -15.20 19.33
N ASP A 5 -13.78 -15.19 19.89
CA ASP A 5 -12.82 -16.30 19.80
C ASP A 5 -13.40 -17.64 20.31
N GLY A 6 -14.39 -17.61 21.20
CA GLY A 6 -15.12 -18.78 21.70
C GLY A 6 -16.25 -19.27 20.79
N GLY A 7 -16.42 -18.73 19.58
CA GLY A 7 -17.47 -19.11 18.63
C GLY A 7 -18.86 -18.52 18.91
N LEU A 8 -19.00 -17.70 19.96
CA LEU A 8 -20.27 -17.03 20.29
C LEU A 8 -20.53 -15.88 19.32
N ASN A 9 -21.71 -15.91 18.68
CA ASN A 9 -22.19 -14.82 17.84
C ASN A 9 -22.79 -13.70 18.69
N VAL A 10 -22.36 -12.46 18.43
CA VAL A 10 -22.75 -11.27 19.18
C VAL A 10 -23.16 -10.11 18.27
N PHE A 11 -23.94 -9.19 18.83
CA PHE A 11 -24.23 -7.90 18.22
C PHE A 11 -23.42 -6.80 18.91
N GLN A 12 -22.71 -6.00 18.12
CA GLN A 12 -22.00 -4.81 18.57
C GLN A 12 -22.77 -3.58 18.07
N LEU A 13 -23.21 -2.74 19.02
CA LEU A 13 -23.92 -1.51 18.73
C LEU A 13 -22.93 -0.34 18.74
N GLU A 14 -22.90 0.42 17.66
CA GLU A 14 -21.98 1.55 17.50
C GLU A 14 -22.74 2.76 16.92
N THR A 15 -22.22 3.95 17.17
CA THR A 15 -22.71 5.18 16.54
C THR A 15 -21.56 5.94 15.90
N ALA A 16 -21.81 6.59 14.78
CA ALA A 16 -20.81 7.39 14.07
C ALA A 16 -20.89 8.85 14.50
N VAL A 17 -19.76 9.44 14.89
CA VAL A 17 -19.69 10.87 15.28
C VAL A 17 -20.24 11.80 14.19
N GLY A 18 -20.01 11.49 12.91
CA GLY A 18 -20.50 12.29 11.78
C GLY A 18 -22.03 12.34 11.68
N ALA A 19 -22.76 11.35 12.19
CA ALA A 19 -24.22 11.36 12.17
C ALA A 19 -24.83 12.41 13.12
N ALA A 20 -24.04 12.91 14.08
CA ALA A 20 -24.47 13.97 14.99
C ALA A 20 -24.56 15.34 14.31
N ILE A 21 -24.01 15.54 13.11
CA ILE A 21 -24.00 16.83 12.40
C ILE A 21 -25.39 17.45 12.24
N LYS A 22 -26.42 16.62 12.06
CA LYS A 22 -27.83 17.04 11.94
C LYS A 22 -28.41 17.66 13.22
N SER A 23 -27.76 17.45 14.36
CA SER A 23 -28.19 17.93 15.67
C SER A 23 -27.59 19.29 16.04
N PHE A 24 -26.78 19.91 15.16
CA PHE A 24 -26.16 21.21 15.40
C PHE A 24 -26.81 22.30 14.53
N ASN A 25 -27.10 23.45 15.14
CA ASN A 25 -27.50 24.64 14.40
C ASN A 25 -26.32 25.19 13.60
N ASN A 26 -26.57 25.68 12.39
CA ASN A 26 -25.55 26.24 11.47
C ASN A 26 -24.43 25.27 11.08
N ALA A 27 -24.71 23.97 11.00
CA ALA A 27 -23.75 22.99 10.51
C ALA A 27 -23.36 23.27 9.04
N MET A 28 -22.07 23.16 8.72
CA MET A 28 -21.53 23.44 7.38
C MET A 28 -20.48 22.40 6.99
N GLY A 29 -20.48 22.00 5.73
CA GLY A 29 -19.42 21.20 5.13
C GLY A 29 -18.42 22.07 4.39
N VAL A 30 -17.13 21.71 4.44
CA VAL A 30 -16.08 22.35 3.64
C VAL A 30 -15.45 21.30 2.74
N ASN A 31 -15.42 21.56 1.43
CA ASN A 31 -14.72 20.70 0.50
C ASN A 31 -13.21 20.91 0.65
N VAL A 32 -12.46 19.82 0.87
CA VAL A 32 -11.02 19.85 1.12
C VAL A 32 -10.28 19.05 0.04
N PRO A 33 -9.03 19.38 -0.28
CA PRO A 33 -8.23 18.57 -1.19
C PRO A 33 -7.97 17.19 -0.59
N ARG A 34 -7.76 16.20 -1.46
CA ARG A 34 -7.47 14.82 -1.06
C ARG A 34 -6.22 14.69 -0.17
N SER A 35 -5.28 15.65 -0.24
CA SER A 35 -4.12 15.72 0.64
C SER A 35 -4.47 15.76 2.14
N ARG A 36 -5.70 16.16 2.51
CA ARG A 36 -6.17 16.13 3.90
C ARG A 36 -6.77 14.78 4.33
N PHE A 37 -6.86 13.82 3.42
CA PHE A 37 -7.46 12.51 3.66
C PHE A 37 -6.57 11.40 3.08
N LEU A 38 -5.57 10.99 3.87
CA LEU A 38 -4.64 9.90 3.56
C LEU A 38 -4.73 8.80 4.62
N PRO A 39 -5.84 8.03 4.67
CA PRO A 39 -5.98 6.95 5.63
C PRO A 39 -5.03 5.80 5.28
N VAL A 40 -4.25 5.33 6.27
CA VAL A 40 -3.43 4.13 6.14
C VAL A 40 -4.16 2.97 6.82
N LYS A 41 -4.76 2.08 6.02
CA LYS A 41 -5.58 0.95 6.52
C LYS A 41 -4.97 -0.40 6.19
N THR A 42 -4.17 -0.46 5.14
CA THR A 42 -3.56 -1.69 4.61
C THR A 42 -2.05 -1.51 4.46
N SER A 43 -1.33 -2.61 4.27
CA SER A 43 0.08 -2.57 3.89
C SER A 43 0.32 -1.94 2.52
N SER A 44 -0.69 -1.92 1.65
CA SER A 44 -0.62 -1.19 0.37
C SER A 44 -0.55 0.32 0.60
N ASP A 45 -1.36 0.84 1.55
CA ASP A 45 -1.29 2.24 1.96
C ASP A 45 0.03 2.54 2.68
N LEU A 46 0.52 1.59 3.49
CA LEU A 46 1.79 1.71 4.19
C LEU A 46 2.96 1.83 3.21
N LEU A 47 2.99 1.00 2.15
CA LEU A 47 3.99 1.08 1.09
C LEU A 47 4.02 2.47 0.43
N LEU A 48 2.84 3.01 0.12
CA LEU A 48 2.72 4.35 -0.46
C LEU A 48 3.37 5.41 0.44
N VAL A 49 3.00 5.48 1.72
CA VAL A 49 3.48 6.51 2.64
C VAL A 49 4.95 6.35 3.04
N MET A 50 5.48 5.11 2.99
CA MET A 50 6.89 4.84 3.26
C MET A 50 7.80 5.12 2.06
N SER A 51 7.26 5.17 0.84
CA SER A 51 8.04 5.39 -0.38
C SER A 51 8.49 6.84 -0.56
N ASN A 52 9.41 7.05 -1.50
CA ASN A 52 9.87 8.38 -1.92
C ASN A 52 8.77 9.25 -2.58
N LEU A 53 7.56 8.71 -2.77
CA LEU A 53 6.37 9.44 -3.19
C LEU A 53 5.94 10.49 -2.15
N TYR A 54 6.22 10.26 -0.87
CA TYR A 54 5.96 11.22 0.20
C TYR A 54 7.27 11.66 0.88
N SER A 55 7.26 12.88 1.40
CA SER A 55 8.33 13.43 2.23
C SER A 55 7.78 13.72 3.61
N LEU A 56 8.53 13.33 4.64
CA LEU A 56 8.19 13.54 6.04
C LEU A 56 8.91 14.79 6.55
N ASP A 57 8.15 15.77 7.00
CA ASP A 57 8.66 16.98 7.64
C ASP A 57 7.91 17.23 8.95
N ALA A 58 8.64 17.24 10.07
CA ALA A 58 8.09 17.42 11.42
C ALA A 58 6.82 16.57 11.72
N GLY A 59 6.78 15.32 11.25
CA GLY A 59 5.62 14.43 11.43
C GLY A 59 4.50 14.59 10.39
N SER A 60 4.61 15.55 9.47
CA SER A 60 3.66 15.78 8.38
C SER A 60 4.14 15.15 7.08
N LEU A 61 3.26 14.38 6.44
CA LEU A 61 3.51 13.81 5.11
C LEU A 61 3.05 14.77 4.02
N THR A 62 3.91 15.03 3.06
CA THR A 62 3.60 15.81 1.85
C THR A 62 4.02 15.03 0.61
N MET A 63 3.18 15.02 -0.44
CA MET A 63 3.54 14.37 -1.70
C MET A 63 4.77 15.06 -2.29
N SER A 64 5.71 14.28 -2.80
CA SER A 64 6.97 14.78 -3.34
C SER A 64 6.73 15.75 -4.49
N LYS A 65 7.41 16.90 -4.46
CA LYS A 65 7.40 17.88 -5.57
C LYS A 65 8.01 17.33 -6.86
N ARG A 66 8.76 16.22 -6.77
CA ARG A 66 9.35 15.54 -7.92
C ARG A 66 8.35 14.63 -8.65
N ARG A 67 7.17 14.39 -8.07
CA ARG A 67 6.12 13.62 -8.72
C ARG A 67 5.51 14.47 -9.83
N GLU A 68 5.56 13.98 -11.07
CA GLU A 68 5.04 14.70 -12.24
C GLU A 68 3.51 14.85 -12.22
N PHE A 69 2.80 13.82 -11.73
CA PHE A 69 1.34 13.79 -11.69
C PHE A 69 0.82 13.82 -10.24
N PRO A 70 -0.09 14.76 -9.89
CA PRO A 70 -0.57 14.93 -8.51
C PRO A 70 -1.46 13.77 -8.01
N SER A 71 -1.79 12.81 -8.88
CA SER A 71 -2.55 11.62 -8.51
C SER A 71 -1.69 10.62 -7.74
N THR A 72 -2.24 10.10 -6.64
CA THR A 72 -1.66 8.95 -5.92
C THR A 72 -1.77 7.69 -6.79
N PRO A 73 -0.68 6.91 -6.96
CA PRO A 73 -0.73 5.67 -7.70
C PRO A 73 -1.62 4.63 -7.01
N HIS A 74 -2.17 3.71 -7.82
CA HIS A 74 -2.98 2.63 -7.32
C HIS A 74 -2.10 1.43 -6.96
N VAL A 75 -2.01 1.10 -5.67
CA VAL A 75 -1.19 -0.01 -5.16
C VAL A 75 -2.08 -1.09 -4.56
N LYS A 76 -1.87 -2.34 -4.98
CA LYS A 76 -2.55 -3.51 -4.44
C LYS A 76 -1.54 -4.62 -4.16
N LEU A 77 -1.29 -4.85 -2.87
CA LEU A 77 -0.50 -5.98 -2.39
C LEU A 77 -1.43 -7.14 -2.00
N GLY A 78 -1.05 -8.36 -2.38
CA GLY A 78 -1.81 -9.58 -2.14
C GLY A 78 -1.78 -10.05 -0.68
N SER A 79 -2.41 -11.21 -0.44
CA SER A 79 -2.59 -11.77 0.90
C SER A 79 -1.28 -11.95 1.68
N SER A 80 -0.19 -12.30 0.99
CA SER A 80 1.17 -12.46 1.56
C SER A 80 1.77 -11.19 2.17
N PHE A 81 1.12 -10.04 2.01
CA PHE A 81 1.54 -8.75 2.57
C PHE A 81 0.55 -8.22 3.61
N THR A 82 -0.49 -8.97 3.99
CA THR A 82 -1.56 -8.47 4.87
C THR A 82 -1.03 -8.10 6.25
N LYS A 83 -0.13 -8.94 6.81
CA LYS A 83 0.50 -8.67 8.10
C LYS A 83 1.70 -7.74 7.91
N VAL A 84 1.82 -6.74 8.76
CA VAL A 84 2.93 -5.77 8.70
C VAL A 84 4.30 -6.47 8.79
N GLN A 85 4.43 -7.50 9.62
CA GLN A 85 5.69 -8.25 9.73
C GLN A 85 6.08 -8.94 8.41
N GLU A 86 5.11 -9.55 7.71
CA GLU A 86 5.34 -10.20 6.42
C GLU A 86 5.60 -9.16 5.33
N PHE A 87 4.91 -8.03 5.35
CA PHE A 87 5.18 -6.90 4.48
C PHE A 87 6.64 -6.43 4.63
N LEU A 88 7.08 -6.14 5.86
CA LEU A 88 8.43 -5.63 6.11
C LEU A 88 9.52 -6.65 5.75
N SER A 89 9.31 -7.94 5.98
CA SER A 89 10.31 -8.96 5.63
C SER A 89 10.44 -9.20 4.12
N ARG A 90 9.44 -8.80 3.32
CA ARG A 90 9.42 -8.98 1.87
C ARG A 90 10.04 -7.83 1.09
N PHE A 91 10.26 -6.69 1.73
CA PHE A 91 10.95 -5.54 1.14
C PHE A 91 12.26 -5.30 1.88
N GLU A 92 13.40 -5.67 1.28
CA GLU A 92 14.69 -5.33 1.87
C GLU A 92 14.86 -3.81 2.01
N ASN A 93 14.37 -3.06 1.01
CA ASN A 93 14.17 -1.62 1.07
C ASN A 93 12.87 -1.24 0.34
N ILE A 94 12.28 -0.11 0.72
CA ILE A 94 11.11 0.44 0.02
C ILE A 94 11.54 0.87 -1.39
N PRO A 95 10.85 0.41 -2.45
CA PRO A 95 11.21 0.74 -3.83
C PRO A 95 10.99 2.21 -4.15
N ASP A 96 11.67 2.69 -5.18
CA ASP A 96 11.33 3.94 -5.86
C ASP A 96 10.00 3.78 -6.58
N MET A 97 9.05 4.67 -6.26
CA MET A 97 7.68 4.66 -6.78
C MET A 97 7.27 6.02 -7.31
N LEU A 98 8.22 6.92 -7.57
CA LEU A 98 7.95 8.30 -7.96
C LEU A 98 7.28 8.40 -9.34
N GLU A 99 7.61 7.48 -10.25
CA GLU A 99 7.05 7.38 -11.60
C GLU A 99 6.01 6.26 -11.71
N LEU A 100 5.55 5.70 -10.59
CA LEU A 100 4.54 4.65 -10.58
C LEU A 100 3.15 5.22 -10.83
N ASP A 101 2.32 4.47 -11.56
CA ASP A 101 0.88 4.73 -11.73
C ASP A 101 0.03 3.59 -11.16
N HIS A 102 0.43 2.34 -11.39
CA HIS A 102 -0.29 1.15 -10.92
C HIS A 102 0.67 0.04 -10.52
N LEU A 103 0.48 -0.52 -9.32
CA LEU A 103 1.19 -1.69 -8.83
C LEU A 103 0.19 -2.75 -8.36
N THR A 104 0.28 -3.95 -8.93
CA THR A 104 -0.38 -5.14 -8.39
C THR A 104 0.64 -6.22 -8.11
N VAL A 105 0.70 -6.72 -6.88
CA VAL A 105 1.59 -7.81 -6.47
C VAL A 105 0.76 -8.93 -5.86
N SER A 106 0.86 -10.14 -6.42
CA SER A 106 0.12 -11.32 -5.96
C SER A 106 1.05 -12.50 -5.76
N GLY A 107 0.83 -13.27 -4.70
CA GLY A 107 1.59 -14.49 -4.37
C GLY A 107 2.83 -14.25 -3.52
N ASP A 108 3.73 -15.24 -3.47
CA ASP A 108 4.98 -15.19 -2.71
C ASP A 108 6.04 -14.37 -3.48
N VAL A 109 6.03 -13.05 -3.28
CA VAL A 109 6.96 -12.12 -3.93
C VAL A 109 7.85 -11.45 -2.90
N THR A 110 9.13 -11.28 -3.21
CA THR A 110 10.08 -10.47 -2.44
C THR A 110 10.76 -9.42 -3.33
N PHE A 111 11.24 -8.35 -2.70
CA PHE A 111 11.90 -7.23 -3.33
C PHE A 111 13.27 -7.00 -2.68
N GLY A 112 14.33 -7.11 -3.50
CA GLY A 112 15.68 -6.73 -3.10
C GLY A 112 15.85 -5.22 -2.91
N LYS A 113 17.08 -4.80 -2.61
CA LYS A 113 17.41 -3.38 -2.41
C LYS A 113 17.34 -2.59 -3.70
N ASN A 114 17.05 -1.29 -3.60
CA ASN A 114 17.12 -0.32 -4.71
C ASN A 114 16.27 -0.69 -5.95
N VAL A 115 15.13 -1.35 -5.76
CA VAL A 115 14.17 -1.62 -6.84
C VAL A 115 13.45 -0.32 -7.24
N SER A 116 13.21 -0.11 -8.53
CA SER A 116 12.43 1.01 -9.07
C SER A 116 11.22 0.50 -9.86
N LEU A 117 10.04 1.05 -9.58
CA LEU A 117 8.76 0.66 -10.16
C LEU A 117 8.14 1.86 -10.88
N LYS A 118 7.86 1.71 -12.18
CA LYS A 118 7.44 2.81 -13.06
C LYS A 118 6.24 2.43 -13.93
N GLY A 119 5.33 3.38 -14.14
CA GLY A 119 4.11 3.20 -14.90
C GLY A 119 3.22 2.09 -14.32
N THR A 120 2.88 1.09 -15.13
CA THR A 120 2.08 -0.07 -14.70
C THR A 120 2.94 -1.30 -14.46
N VAL A 121 3.03 -1.77 -13.22
CA VAL A 121 3.76 -2.99 -12.84
C VAL A 121 2.80 -4.00 -12.24
N ILE A 122 2.80 -5.22 -12.77
CA ILE A 122 2.01 -6.33 -12.26
C ILE A 122 2.94 -7.52 -12.02
N ILE A 123 2.98 -8.05 -10.81
CA ILE A 123 3.83 -9.18 -10.43
C ILE A 123 2.94 -10.29 -9.88
N ILE A 124 2.98 -11.47 -10.50
CA ILE A 124 2.11 -12.60 -10.17
C ILE A 124 2.96 -13.86 -9.98
N ALA A 125 3.15 -14.25 -8.72
CA ALA A 125 3.58 -15.60 -8.37
C ALA A 125 2.33 -16.47 -8.16
N ASN A 126 2.19 -17.55 -8.92
CA ASN A 126 1.06 -18.47 -8.76
C ASN A 126 1.20 -19.30 -7.47
N HIS A 127 0.17 -20.08 -7.14
CA HIS A 127 0.22 -20.96 -5.98
C HIS A 127 1.39 -21.95 -6.05
N GLY A 128 2.25 -21.93 -5.03
CA GLY A 128 3.45 -22.77 -4.96
C GLY A 128 4.69 -22.17 -5.64
N ASP A 129 4.50 -21.10 -6.42
CA ASP A 129 5.60 -20.35 -7.02
C ASP A 129 6.07 -19.23 -6.09
N ARG A 130 7.33 -18.82 -6.29
CA ARG A 130 7.95 -17.68 -5.63
C ARG A 130 8.66 -16.82 -6.66
N ILE A 131 8.62 -15.50 -6.48
CA ILE A 131 9.39 -14.56 -7.30
C ILE A 131 10.23 -13.67 -6.38
N ASP A 132 11.55 -13.81 -6.47
CA ASP A 132 12.50 -12.88 -5.87
C ASP A 132 12.89 -11.82 -6.90
N ILE A 133 12.47 -10.56 -6.69
CA ILE A 133 12.87 -9.44 -7.53
C ILE A 133 14.29 -9.03 -7.13
N PRO A 134 15.29 -9.11 -8.04
CA PRO A 134 16.68 -8.88 -7.70
C PRO A 134 16.92 -7.42 -7.29
N ALA A 135 17.98 -7.21 -6.50
CA ALA A 135 18.43 -5.87 -6.14
C ALA A 135 18.76 -5.03 -7.39
N GLY A 136 18.37 -3.77 -7.38
CA GLY A 136 18.56 -2.84 -8.49
C GLY A 136 17.60 -3.04 -9.68
N ALA A 137 16.63 -3.96 -9.58
CA ALA A 137 15.68 -4.18 -10.67
C ALA A 137 14.87 -2.91 -10.97
N MET A 138 14.75 -2.58 -12.25
CA MET A 138 13.87 -1.53 -12.73
C MET A 138 12.74 -2.16 -13.55
N LEU A 139 11.51 -2.03 -13.07
CA LEU A 139 10.31 -2.54 -13.74
C LEU A 139 9.47 -1.36 -14.23
N GLU A 140 9.39 -1.22 -15.54
CA GLU A 140 8.63 -0.16 -16.19
C GLU A 140 7.64 -0.74 -17.21
N ASN A 141 6.35 -0.55 -16.96
CA ASN A 141 5.27 -1.02 -17.84
C ASN A 141 5.38 -2.52 -18.16
N LYS A 142 5.60 -3.34 -17.11
CA LYS A 142 5.81 -4.79 -17.22
C LYS A 142 4.83 -5.60 -16.39
N ILE A 143 4.52 -6.78 -16.93
CA ILE A 143 3.91 -7.87 -16.20
C ILE A 143 5.00 -8.93 -15.99
N VAL A 144 5.27 -9.27 -14.73
CA VAL A 144 6.23 -10.29 -14.33
C VAL A 144 5.45 -11.45 -13.73
N SER A 145 5.64 -12.65 -14.27
CA SER A 145 5.01 -13.87 -13.76
C SER A 145 5.93 -15.06 -13.94
N GLY A 146 5.84 -16.03 -13.03
CA GLY A 146 6.62 -17.25 -13.08
C GLY A 146 7.14 -17.65 -11.70
N ASN A 147 8.27 -18.36 -11.70
CA ASN A 147 8.94 -18.84 -10.51
C ASN A 147 10.44 -18.56 -10.63
N LEU A 148 10.95 -17.70 -9.76
CA LEU A 148 12.34 -17.26 -9.72
C LEU A 148 12.80 -17.22 -8.26
N ARG A 149 13.83 -18.00 -7.94
CA ARG A 149 14.50 -17.95 -6.64
C ARG A 149 15.93 -17.45 -6.78
N ILE A 150 16.29 -16.51 -5.91
CA ILE A 150 17.65 -16.00 -5.78
C ILE A 150 18.21 -16.52 -4.46
N LEU A 151 19.36 -17.20 -4.51
CA LEU A 151 20.01 -17.80 -3.34
C LEU A 151 21.39 -17.15 -3.13
N ASP A 152 21.76 -16.94 -1.87
CA ASP A 152 23.10 -16.50 -1.51
C ASP A 152 24.12 -17.62 -1.84
N HIS A 153 25.31 -17.21 -2.27
CA HIS A 153 26.45 -18.10 -2.53
C HIS A 153 27.49 -17.97 -1.41
#